data_AF-A0A0S8KJS6-F1
#
_entry.id   AF-A0A0S8KJS6-F1
#
_cell.length_a   1.000
_cell.length_b   1.000
_cell.length_c   1.000
_cell.angle_alpha   90.00
_cell.angle_beta   90.00
_cell.angle_gamma   90.00
#
_symmetry.space_group_name_H-M   'P 1'
#
loop_
_entity.id
_entity.type
_entity.pdbx_description
1 polymer ?
#
loop_
_entity_poly.entity_id
_entity_poly.type
_entity_poly.pdbx_seq_one_letter_code
_entity_poly.pdbx_strand_id
1 'polypeptide(L)'
;MTVNQVKILTVGQVAAIFHKSRQVIRRRLHDLEKGGLVETVGTRFGRARGRPENSLVLAERGVDILKERGLLDQAIPYEKVLSCM
;
A
#
# COMPACT_ATOMS: atom_id res chain seq x y z
N MET A 1 10.06 -8.46 -19.40
CA MET A 1 10.15 -8.43 -17.91
C MET A 1 9.26 -7.30 -17.42
N THR A 2 8.07 -7.64 -16.94
CA THR A 2 7.04 -6.68 -16.53
C THR A 2 7.44 -6.03 -15.20
N VAL A 3 7.94 -4.80 -15.27
CA VAL A 3 8.11 -3.93 -14.10
C VAL A 3 6.71 -3.58 -13.60
N ASN A 4 6.20 -4.35 -12.64
CA ASN A 4 4.95 -4.01 -11.96
C ASN A 4 5.26 -2.79 -11.08
N GLN A 5 4.86 -1.62 -11.57
CA GLN A 5 4.94 -0.36 -10.84
C GLN A 5 4.34 -0.54 -9.44
N VAL A 6 5.01 -0.01 -8.41
CA VAL A 6 4.47 0.06 -7.05
C VAL A 6 3.27 0.99 -7.09
N LYS A 7 2.09 0.43 -7.36
CA LYS A 7 0.85 1.19 -7.40
C LYS A 7 0.45 1.46 -5.96
N ILE A 8 0.43 2.74 -5.61
CA ILE A 8 -0.34 3.22 -4.47
C ILE A 8 -1.77 2.71 -4.66
N LEU A 9 -2.27 1.88 -3.73
CA LEU A 9 -3.59 1.29 -3.81
C LEU A 9 -4.53 1.92 -2.78
N THR A 10 -5.78 2.11 -3.15
CA THR A 10 -6.82 2.47 -2.19
C THR A 10 -7.46 1.22 -1.57
N VAL A 11 -8.08 1.38 -0.39
CA VAL A 11 -8.90 0.32 0.25
C VAL A 11 -9.92 -0.28 -0.72
N GLY A 12 -10.51 0.54 -1.59
CA GLY A 12 -11.47 0.10 -2.59
C GLY A 12 -10.86 -0.81 -3.65
N GLN A 13 -9.68 -0.47 -4.14
CA GLN A 13 -8.94 -1.27 -5.11
C GLN A 13 -8.48 -2.60 -4.51
N VAL A 14 -7.95 -2.58 -3.28
CA VAL A 14 -7.58 -3.81 -2.56
C VAL A 14 -8.82 -4.70 -2.35
N ALA A 15 -9.95 -4.12 -1.95
CA ALA A 15 -11.21 -4.86 -1.81
C ALA A 15 -11.66 -5.52 -3.12
N ALA A 16 -11.50 -4.84 -4.25
CA ALA A 16 -11.81 -5.39 -5.57
C ALA A 16 -10.87 -6.54 -5.95
N ILE A 17 -9.55 -6.38 -5.78
CA ILE A 17 -8.54 -7.40 -6.11
C ILE A 17 -8.75 -8.68 -5.31
N PHE A 18 -9.01 -8.56 -4.02
CA PHE A 18 -9.18 -9.72 -3.13
C PHE A 18 -10.63 -10.24 -3.07
N HIS A 19 -11.56 -9.61 -3.80
CA HIS A 19 -12.99 -9.89 -3.73
C HIS A 19 -13.52 -9.95 -2.28
N LYS A 20 -13.10 -9.00 -1.44
CA LYS A 20 -13.49 -8.89 -0.03
C LYS A 20 -14.26 -7.61 0.24
N SER A 21 -15.02 -7.59 1.34
CA SER A 21 -15.68 -6.37 1.78
C SER A 21 -14.66 -5.32 2.21
N ARG A 22 -14.98 -4.04 1.94
CA ARG A 22 -14.13 -2.90 2.35
C ARG A 22 -13.85 -2.89 3.84
N GLN A 23 -14.79 -3.36 4.67
CA GLN A 23 -14.61 -3.43 6.13
C GLN A 23 -13.56 -4.47 6.54
N VAL A 24 -13.54 -5.65 5.89
CA VAL A 24 -12.51 -6.67 6.14
C VAL A 24 -11.14 -6.14 5.73
N ILE A 25 -11.05 -5.50 4.57
CA ILE A 25 -9.80 -4.89 4.11
C ILE A 25 -9.33 -3.79 5.06
N ARG A 26 -10.20 -2.88 5.51
CA ARG A 26 -9.83 -1.84 6.49
C ARG A 26 -9.27 -2.41 7.79
N ARG A 27 -9.89 -3.46 8.34
CA ARG A 27 -9.40 -4.11 9.55
C ARG A 27 -8.00 -4.69 9.36
N ARG A 28 -7.79 -5.42 8.26
CA ARG A 28 -6.47 -5.99 7.95
C ARG A 28 -5.40 -4.93 7.72
N LEU A 29 -5.75 -3.86 7.00
CA LEU A 29 -4.82 -2.76 6.76
C LEU A 29 -4.45 -2.04 8.06
N HIS A 30 -5.43 -1.81 8.94
CA HIS A 30 -5.17 -1.26 10.26
C HIS A 30 -4.22 -2.16 11.08
N ASP A 31 -4.37 -3.48 11.02
CA ASP A 31 -3.44 -4.40 11.71
C ASP A 31 -2.02 -4.35 11.12
N LEU A 32 -1.91 -4.24 9.79
CA LEU A 32 -0.61 -4.08 9.10
C LEU A 32 0.03 -2.72 9.42
N GLU A 33 -0.76 -1.66 9.52
CA GLU A 33 -0.32 -0.31 9.89
C GLU A 33 0.17 -0.28 11.33
N LYS A 34 -0.57 -0.91 12.25
CA LYS A 34 -0.14 -1.08 13.65
C LYS A 34 1.15 -1.90 13.76
N GLY A 35 1.39 -2.80 12.82
CA GLY A 35 2.62 -3.58 12.70
C GLY A 35 3.80 -2.82 12.07
N GLY A 36 3.58 -1.60 11.57
CA GLY A 36 4.57 -0.80 10.87
C GLY A 36 4.96 -1.38 9.51
N LEU A 37 4.03 -2.10 8.85
CA LEU A 37 4.27 -2.74 7.55
C LEU A 37 3.73 -1.93 6.37
N VAL A 38 2.70 -1.13 6.64
CA VAL A 38 2.09 -0.22 5.66
C VAL A 38 1.83 1.12 6.34
N GLU A 39 1.82 2.17 5.54
CA GLU A 39 1.42 3.51 5.95
C GLU A 39 0.19 3.92 5.18
N THR A 40 -0.79 4.48 5.90
CA THR A 40 -1.99 5.04 5.30
C THR A 40 -1.77 6.52 5.03
N VAL A 41 -1.48 6.88 3.77
CA VAL A 41 -1.33 8.27 3.37
C VAL A 41 -2.71 8.84 3.02
N GLY A 42 -3.16 9.82 3.79
CA GLY A 42 -4.37 10.56 3.49
C GLY A 42 -4.20 11.32 2.17
N THR A 43 -4.96 10.97 1.14
CA THR A 43 -4.91 11.66 -0.15
C THR A 43 -5.41 13.11 0.02
N ARG A 44 -4.49 14.09 0.06
CA ARG A 44 -4.83 15.52 -0.13
C ARG A 44 -4.98 15.91 -1.61
N PHE A 45 -4.63 15.02 -2.55
CA PHE A 45 -4.62 15.33 -3.98
C PHE A 45 -5.92 14.99 -4.70
N GLY A 46 -7.01 15.64 -4.31
CA GLY A 46 -8.26 15.63 -5.05
C GLY A 46 -8.79 17.05 -5.22
N ARG A 47 -8.52 17.70 -6.35
CA ARG A 47 -9.16 18.98 -6.77
C ARG A 47 -10.66 18.82 -7.11
N ALA A 48 -11.30 17.71 -6.76
CA ALA A 48 -12.69 17.41 -7.11
C ALA A 48 -13.51 16.95 -5.89
N ARG A 49 -14.79 17.36 -5.87
CA ARG A 49 -15.81 16.90 -4.91
C ARG A 49 -16.02 15.38 -5.06
N GLY A 50 -15.38 14.61 -4.19
CA GLY A 50 -15.55 13.16 -4.02
C GLY A 50 -15.01 12.73 -2.65
N ARG A 51 -15.47 11.59 -2.11
CA ARG A 51 -15.01 11.10 -0.81
C ARG A 51 -13.51 10.78 -0.90
N PRO A 52 -12.64 11.41 -0.10
CA PRO A 52 -11.22 11.10 -0.10
C PRO A 52 -11.03 9.62 0.21
N GLU A 53 -10.31 8.92 -0.67
CA GLU A 53 -9.87 7.54 -0.42
C GLU A 53 -8.45 7.58 0.12
N ASN A 54 -8.23 6.87 1.22
CA ASN A 54 -6.89 6.70 1.77
C ASN A 54 -6.05 5.87 0.79
N SER A 55 -4.84 6.36 0.56
CA SER A 55 -3.80 5.71 -0.23
C SER A 55 -2.95 4.83 0.69
N LEU A 56 -2.53 3.67 0.20
CA LEU A 56 -1.71 2.71 0.94
C LEU A 56 -0.31 2.69 0.34
N VAL A 57 0.67 2.79 1.23
CA VAL A 57 2.10 2.78 0.91
C VAL A 57 2.76 1.71 1.79
N LEU A 58 3.82 1.08 1.29
CA LEU A 58 4.62 0.17 2.11
C LEU A 58 5.52 0.98 3.04
N ALA A 59 5.66 0.55 4.29
CA ALA A 59 6.70 1.05 5.19
C ALA A 59 8.04 0.34 4.89
N GLU A 60 9.17 0.91 5.31
CA GLU A 60 10.50 0.30 5.16
C GLU A 60 10.54 -1.15 5.63
N ARG A 61 10.03 -1.40 6.85
CA ARG A 61 9.92 -2.75 7.41
C ARG A 61 9.03 -3.67 6.57
N GLY A 62 8.00 -3.14 5.93
CA GLY A 62 7.17 -3.89 4.99
C GLY A 62 7.96 -4.31 3.76
N VAL A 63 8.81 -3.42 3.23
CA VAL A 63 9.72 -3.71 2.10
C VAL A 63 10.72 -4.80 2.49
N ASP A 64 11.31 -4.71 3.68
CA ASP A 64 12.27 -5.69 4.18
C ASP A 64 11.64 -7.09 4.27
N ILE A 65 10.46 -7.21 4.86
CA ILE A 65 9.76 -8.50 4.97
C ILE A 65 9.41 -9.07 3.59
N LEU A 66 9.01 -8.21 2.63
CA LEU A 66 8.71 -8.67 1.28
C LEU A 66 9.97 -9.15 0.55
N LYS A 67 11.11 -8.48 0.77
CA LYS A 67 12.43 -8.88 0.25
C LYS A 67 12.89 -10.20 0.85
N GLU A 68 12.81 -10.35 2.18
CA GLU A 68 13.16 -11.59 2.89
C GLU A 68 12.30 -12.77 2.43
N ARG A 69 11.02 -12.55 2.13
CA ARG A 69 10.11 -13.58 1.63
C ARG A 69 10.23 -13.85 0.14
N GLY A 70 11.13 -13.16 -0.57
CA GLY A 70 11.29 -13.28 -2.02
C GLY A 70 10.09 -12.79 -2.83
N LEU A 71 9.20 -11.99 -2.21
CA LEU A 71 8.03 -11.38 -2.86
C LEU A 71 8.36 -10.04 -3.52
N LEU A 72 9.47 -9.42 -3.11
CA LEU A 72 10.04 -8.25 -3.73
C LEU A 72 11.50 -8.53 -4.08
N ASP A 73 11.94 -8.11 -5.27
CA ASP A 73 13.33 -8.22 -5.67
C ASP A 73 14.21 -7.33 -4.77
N GLN A 74 15.33 -7.91 -4.29
CA GLN A 74 16.32 -7.23 -3.46
C GLN A 74 16.90 -5.99 -4.14
N ALA A 75 16.98 -6.01 -5.48
CA ALA A 75 17.47 -4.91 -6.30
C ALA A 75 16.50 -3.72 -6.40
N ILE A 76 15.26 -3.84 -5.93
CA ILE A 76 14.32 -2.73 -5.93
C ILE A 76 14.72 -1.74 -4.84
N PRO A 77 15.06 -0.48 -5.19
CA PRO A 77 15.41 0.54 -4.22
C PRO A 77 14.18 0.99 -3.46
N TYR A 78 14.36 1.29 -2.17
CA TYR A 78 13.27 1.68 -1.26
C TYR A 78 12.49 2.89 -1.78
N GLU A 79 13.15 3.86 -2.40
CA GLU A 79 12.56 5.07 -3.01
C GLU A 79 11.50 4.78 -4.11
N LYS A 80 11.52 3.60 -4.73
CA LYS A 80 10.50 3.19 -5.70
C LYS A 80 9.29 2.54 -5.04
N VAL A 81 9.37 2.24 -3.75
CA VAL A 81 8.39 1.46 -2.99
C VAL A 81 7.75 2.28 -1.88
N LEU A 82 8.57 3.11 -1.23
CA LEU A 82 8.16 4.11 -0.27
C LEU A 82 7.77 5.37 -1.04
N SER A 83 6.53 5.82 -0.87
CA SER A 83 6.17 7.18 -1.24
C SER A 83 6.69 8.10 -0.13
N CYS A 84 7.97 8.47 -0.20
CA CYS A 84 8.57 9.41 0.74
C CYS A 84 8.09 10.84 0.44
N MET A 85 7.56 11.50 1.48
CA MET A 85 7.32 12.94 1.72
C MET A 85 6.79 13.84 0.59
#